data_AF-A0A1Y1UZ26-F1
#
_entry.id   AF-A0A1Y1UZ26-F1
#
_cell.length_a   1.000
_cell.length_b   1.000
_cell.length_c   1.000
_cell.angle_alpha   90.00
_cell.angle_beta   90.00
_cell.angle_gamma   90.00
#
_symmetry.space_group_name_H-M   'P 1'
#
loop_
_entity.id
_entity.type
_entity.pdbx_description
1 polymer ?
#
loop_
_entity_poly.entity_id
_entity_poly.type
_entity_poly.pdbx_seq_one_letter_code
_entity_poly.pdbx_strand_id
1 'polypeptide(L)'
;KSLFNNEQVERVKFTTEKGPVEIKAGQDAFAQRILGGLVEVEQNKEIKKFIVSGGFAIINPDKSMSISAAEAYPLDYIDLSATKQNLIEAERQLPENSDEDRVRIKIAMEMYQAIIDAFEK
;
A
#
# COMPACT_ATOMS: atom_id res chain seq x y z
N LYS A 1 -2.98 -3.03 -16.77
CA LYS A 1 -3.59 -4.35 -16.48
C LYS A 1 -4.33 -4.21 -15.16
N SER A 2 -5.62 -4.52 -15.09
CA SER A 2 -6.40 -4.45 -13.85
C SER A 2 -6.26 -5.76 -13.06
N LEU A 3 -6.07 -5.67 -11.74
CA LEU A 3 -6.07 -6.84 -10.85
C LEU A 3 -7.49 -7.30 -10.50
N PHE A 4 -8.42 -6.35 -10.39
CA PHE A 4 -9.84 -6.56 -10.14
C PHE A 4 -10.64 -5.76 -11.17
N ASN A 5 -11.76 -6.29 -11.66
CA ASN A 5 -12.63 -5.58 -12.61
C ASN A 5 -14.11 -5.77 -12.25
N ASN A 6 -14.73 -4.73 -11.68
CA ASN A 6 -16.13 -4.73 -11.24
C ASN A 6 -16.52 -5.95 -10.38
N GLU A 7 -15.61 -6.36 -9.50
CA GLU A 7 -15.83 -7.50 -8.61
C GLU A 7 -16.51 -7.06 -7.31
N GLN A 8 -17.34 -7.95 -6.75
CA GLN A 8 -17.88 -7.75 -5.40
C GLN A 8 -16.79 -8.07 -4.38
N VAL A 9 -16.60 -7.14 -3.45
CA VAL A 9 -15.60 -7.18 -2.38
C VAL A 9 -16.31 -6.79 -1.08
N GLU A 10 -16.01 -7.50 0.00
CA GLU A 10 -16.64 -7.32 1.30
C GLU A 10 -15.96 -6.18 2.08
N ARG A 11 -14.63 -6.11 1.97
CA ARG A 11 -13.81 -5.13 2.69
C ARG A 11 -12.52 -4.82 1.93
N VAL A 12 -12.08 -3.57 2.01
CA VAL A 12 -10.72 -3.17 1.62
C VAL A 12 -10.04 -2.43 2.76
N LYS A 13 -8.79 -2.77 3.06
CA LYS A 13 -7.95 -2.09 4.05
C LYS A 13 -6.71 -1.51 3.39
N PHE A 14 -6.33 -0.30 3.78
CA PHE A 14 -5.12 0.37 3.29
C PHE A 14 -4.70 1.48 4.26
N THR A 15 -3.48 2.00 4.08
CA THR A 15 -2.94 3.09 4.90
C THR A 15 -2.96 4.41 4.15
N THR A 16 -3.30 5.49 4.85
CA THR A 16 -3.33 6.87 4.35
C THR A 16 -2.46 7.76 5.23
N GLU A 17 -2.24 9.01 4.83
CA GLU A 17 -1.53 10.01 5.64
C GLU A 17 -2.17 10.25 7.03
N LYS A 18 -3.46 9.93 7.17
CA LYS A 18 -4.20 10.07 8.44
C LYS A 18 -4.21 8.79 9.27
N GLY A 19 -3.61 7.71 8.77
CA GLY A 19 -3.61 6.39 9.40
C GLY A 19 -4.33 5.32 8.58
N PRO A 20 -4.52 4.11 9.17
CA PRO A 20 -5.16 2.99 8.51
C PRO A 20 -6.67 3.23 8.32
N VAL A 21 -7.18 2.83 7.17
CA VAL A 21 -8.58 2.96 6.77
C VAL A 21 -9.11 1.57 6.41
N GLU A 22 -10.31 1.26 6.89
CA GLU A 22 -11.06 0.06 6.55
C GLU A 22 -12.39 0.46 5.90
N ILE A 23 -12.55 0.09 4.64
CA ILE A 23 -13.75 0.37 3.86
C ILE A 23 -14.59 -0.90 3.76
N LYS A 24 -15.88 -0.76 4.07
CA LYS A 24 -16.91 -1.79 3.90
C LYS A 24 -17.99 -1.29 2.95
N ALA A 25 -18.83 -2.21 2.48
CA ALA A 25 -19.98 -1.88 1.65
C ALA A 25 -20.86 -0.78 2.27
N GLY A 26 -21.30 0.18 1.45
CA GLY A 26 -22.22 1.24 1.87
C GLY A 26 -21.60 2.47 2.52
N GLN A 27 -20.28 2.61 2.51
CA GLN A 27 -19.60 3.86 2.87
C GLN A 27 -20.01 5.02 1.95
N ASP A 28 -20.00 6.24 2.49
CA ASP A 28 -20.25 7.46 1.73
C ASP A 28 -19.12 7.74 0.73
N ALA A 29 -19.43 8.50 -0.31
CA ALA A 29 -18.46 8.86 -1.34
C ALA A 29 -17.31 9.70 -0.76
N PHE A 30 -16.08 9.30 -1.05
CA PHE A 30 -14.87 10.05 -0.70
C PHE A 30 -13.74 9.74 -1.68
N ALA A 31 -12.71 10.59 -1.68
CA ALA A 31 -11.46 10.34 -2.38
C ALA A 31 -10.28 10.56 -1.42
N GLN A 32 -9.35 9.62 -1.36
CA GLN A 32 -8.20 9.70 -0.47
C GLN A 32 -6.94 9.11 -1.10
N ARG A 33 -5.79 9.69 -0.76
CA ARG A 33 -4.47 9.16 -1.13
C ARG A 33 -4.15 7.91 -0.31
N ILE A 34 -3.65 6.89 -1.00
CA ILE A 34 -3.11 5.66 -0.41
C ILE A 34 -1.59 5.79 -0.36
N LEU A 35 -1.00 5.51 0.81
CA LEU A 35 0.44 5.44 0.97
C LEU A 35 1.00 4.12 0.43
N GLY A 36 2.28 4.11 0.08
CA GLY A 36 2.96 2.87 -0.32
C GLY A 36 2.95 1.86 0.83
N GLY A 37 2.65 0.60 0.53
CA GLY A 37 2.54 -0.45 1.54
C GLY A 37 1.44 -1.47 1.24
N LEU A 38 0.87 -2.05 2.30
CA LEU A 38 -0.11 -3.12 2.20
C LEU A 38 -1.53 -2.61 1.87
N VAL A 39 -2.15 -3.26 0.90
CA VAL A 39 -3.60 -3.22 0.63
C VAL A 39 -4.15 -4.63 0.79
N GLU A 40 -5.19 -4.78 1.60
CA GLU A 40 -5.88 -6.05 1.80
C GLU A 40 -7.27 -5.97 1.20
N VAL A 41 -7.61 -6.96 0.36
CA VAL A 41 -8.92 -7.08 -0.28
C VAL A 41 -9.56 -8.37 0.21
N GLU A 42 -10.70 -8.25 0.91
CA GLU A 42 -11.47 -9.40 1.38
C GLU A 42 -12.62 -9.71 0.42
N GLN A 43 -12.63 -10.91 -0.12
CA GLN A 43 -13.62 -11.39 -1.07
C GLN A 43 -13.90 -12.86 -0.80
N ASN A 44 -15.18 -13.23 -0.65
CA ASN A 44 -15.59 -14.62 -0.37
C ASN A 44 -14.89 -15.23 0.85
N LYS A 45 -14.70 -14.43 1.92
CA LYS A 45 -13.93 -14.78 3.13
C LYS A 45 -12.43 -15.06 2.92
N GLU A 46 -11.90 -14.79 1.74
CA GLU A 46 -10.47 -14.85 1.44
C GLU A 46 -9.87 -13.44 1.49
N ILE A 47 -8.72 -13.28 2.16
CA ILE A 47 -7.99 -12.01 2.24
C ILE A 47 -6.81 -12.06 1.27
N LYS A 48 -6.91 -11.31 0.18
CA LYS A 48 -5.83 -11.13 -0.80
C LYS A 48 -4.98 -9.92 -0.39
N LYS A 49 -3.67 -10.12 -0.22
CA LYS A 49 -2.71 -9.11 0.22
C LYS A 49 -1.85 -8.62 -0.95
N PHE A 50 -1.80 -7.31 -1.16
CA PHE A 50 -1.00 -6.68 -2.20
C PHE A 50 -0.11 -5.58 -1.62
N ILE A 51 1.14 -5.54 -2.06
CA ILE A 51 2.02 -4.38 -1.85
C ILE A 51 1.82 -3.42 -3.01
N VAL A 52 1.48 -2.17 -2.70
CA VAL A 52 1.26 -1.10 -3.68
C VAL A 52 2.27 0.02 -3.49
N SER A 53 2.68 0.66 -4.58
CA SER A 53 3.61 1.82 -4.56
C SER A 53 2.97 3.12 -4.02
N GLY A 54 1.69 3.08 -3.67
CA GLY A 54 0.86 4.25 -3.37
C GLY A 54 -0.06 4.62 -4.53
N GLY A 55 -1.05 5.49 -4.25
CA GLY A 55 -2.10 5.76 -5.21
C GLY A 55 -3.30 6.52 -4.65
N PHE A 56 -4.48 6.26 -5.20
CA PHE A 56 -5.74 6.87 -4.77
C PHE A 56 -6.85 5.82 -4.63
N ALA A 57 -7.62 5.93 -3.55
CA ALA A 57 -8.88 5.23 -3.33
C ALA A 57 -10.03 6.22 -3.50
N ILE A 58 -11.00 5.87 -4.33
CA ILE A 58 -12.19 6.68 -4.59
C ILE A 58 -13.41 5.79 -4.39
N ILE A 59 -14.35 6.23 -3.55
CA ILE A 59 -15.71 5.70 -3.49
C ILE A 59 -16.62 6.67 -4.23
N ASN A 60 -17.30 6.15 -5.23
CA ASN A 60 -18.23 6.89 -6.06
C ASN A 60 -19.61 7.00 -5.38
N PRO A 61 -20.46 7.97 -5.78
CA PRO A 61 -21.82 8.11 -5.25
C PRO A 61 -22.73 6.89 -5.47
N ASP A 62 -22.44 6.08 -6.50
CA ASP A 62 -23.13 4.82 -6.77
C ASP A 62 -22.63 3.65 -5.89
N LYS A 63 -21.76 3.94 -4.91
CA LYS A 63 -21.12 3.00 -3.97
C LYS A 63 -20.12 2.05 -4.63
N SER A 64 -19.75 2.27 -5.89
CA SER A 64 -18.60 1.59 -6.49
C SER A 64 -17.30 2.17 -5.92
N MET A 65 -16.26 1.35 -5.82
CA MET A 65 -14.94 1.78 -5.36
C MET A 65 -13.91 1.55 -6.47
N SER A 66 -13.01 2.52 -6.63
CA SER A 66 -11.88 2.44 -7.55
C SER A 66 -10.58 2.71 -6.79
N ILE A 67 -9.64 1.77 -6.87
CA ILE A 67 -8.27 1.95 -6.39
C ILE A 67 -7.34 2.00 -7.58
N SER A 68 -6.52 3.03 -7.65
CA SER A 68 -5.49 3.20 -8.68
C SER A 68 -4.14 3.34 -8.01
N ALA A 69 -3.20 2.48 -8.41
CA ALA A 69 -1.80 2.52 -7.99
C ALA A 69 -0.91 2.32 -9.22
N ALA A 70 0.30 2.89 -9.20
CA ALA A 70 1.24 2.72 -10.31
C ALA A 70 1.74 1.27 -10.39
N GLU A 71 2.04 0.68 -9.24
CA GLU A 71 2.46 -0.71 -9.11
C GLU A 71 1.69 -1.41 -8.00
N ALA A 72 1.40 -2.69 -8.22
CA ALA A 72 0.73 -3.56 -7.26
C ALA A 72 1.19 -5.01 -7.47
N TYR A 73 1.79 -5.61 -6.44
CA TYR A 73 2.30 -6.98 -6.47
C TYR A 73 1.68 -7.80 -5.33
N PRO A 74 1.35 -9.09 -5.55
CA PRO A 74 0.98 -9.99 -4.46
C PRO A 74 2.08 -10.04 -3.40
N LEU A 75 1.71 -10.16 -2.12
CA LEU A 75 2.69 -10.20 -1.02
C LEU A 75 3.72 -11.34 -1.21
N ASP A 76 3.29 -12.48 -1.73
CA ASP A 76 4.12 -13.67 -1.97
C ASP A 76 5.25 -13.44 -3.00
N TYR A 77 5.23 -12.33 -3.73
CA TYR A 77 6.27 -12.00 -4.72
C TYR A 77 7.41 -11.19 -4.10
N ILE A 78 7.28 -10.81 -2.83
CA ILE A 78 8.23 -9.95 -2.14
C ILE A 78 9.14 -10.79 -1.23
N ASP A 79 10.45 -10.61 -1.37
CA ASP A 79 11.42 -11.21 -0.46
C ASP A 79 11.61 -10.33 0.78
N LEU A 80 11.16 -10.83 1.92
CA LEU A 80 11.28 -10.15 3.21
C LEU A 80 12.75 -9.96 3.65
N SER A 81 13.61 -10.94 3.37
CA SER A 81 15.03 -10.88 3.73
C SER A 81 15.73 -9.78 2.95
N ALA A 82 15.50 -9.73 1.62
CA ALA A 82 16.02 -8.67 0.77
C ALA A 82 15.49 -7.29 1.18
N THR A 83 14.21 -7.18 1.54
CA THR A 83 13.61 -5.92 2.00
C THR A 83 14.26 -5.42 3.29
N LYS A 84 14.51 -6.30 4.26
CA LYS A 84 15.20 -5.95 5.51
C LYS A 84 16.65 -5.49 5.26
N GLN A 85 17.36 -6.14 4.34
CA GLN A 85 18.70 -5.71 3.94
C GLN A 85 18.68 -4.32 3.28
N ASN A 86 17.75 -4.08 2.36
CA ASN A 86 17.60 -2.79 1.69
C ASN A 86 17.29 -1.64 2.66
N LEU A 87 16.53 -1.90 3.73
CA LEU A 87 16.27 -0.91 4.78
C LEU A 87 17.57 -0.51 5.50
N ILE A 88 18.37 -1.49 5.92
CA ILE A 88 19.66 -1.25 6.59
C ILE A 88 20.62 -0.47 5.68
N GLU A 89 20.66 -0.80 4.39
CA GLU A 89 21.48 -0.08 3.42
C GLU A 89 21.01 1.36 3.22
N ALA A 90 19.70 1.59 3.15
CA ALA A 90 19.12 2.92 3.03
C ALA A 90 19.42 3.79 4.27
N GLU A 91 19.31 3.23 5.48
CA GLU A 91 19.69 3.90 6.73
C GLU A 91 21.17 4.32 6.74
N ARG A 92 22.06 3.44 6.26
CA ARG A 92 23.49 3.74 6.16
C ARG A 92 23.81 4.85 5.17
N GLN A 93 23.05 4.97 4.09
CA GLN A 93 23.25 5.99 3.05
C GLN A 93 22.69 7.36 3.45
N LEU A 94 21.75 7.43 4.41
CA LEU A 94 21.10 8.68 4.82
C LEU A 94 22.05 9.85 5.17
N PRO A 95 23.16 9.67 5.93
CA PRO A 95 24.02 10.79 6.33
C PRO A 95 24.94 11.33 5.21
N GLU A 96 25.27 10.52 4.20
CA GLU A 96 26.32 10.82 3.21
C GLU A 96 25.82 11.64 2.00
N ASN A 97 24.53 11.94 1.97
CA ASN A 97 23.84 12.40 0.77
C ASN A 97 23.34 13.84 0.82
N SER A 98 23.04 14.40 -0.35
CA SER A 98 22.42 15.73 -0.53
C SER A 98 21.02 15.79 0.11
N ASP A 99 20.47 16.99 0.33
CA ASP A 99 19.13 17.14 0.91
C ASP A 99 18.04 16.47 0.06
N GLU A 100 18.16 16.53 -1.28
CA GLU A 100 17.22 15.86 -2.19
C GLU A 100 17.30 14.34 -2.07
N ASP A 101 18.51 13.79 -2.01
CA ASP A 101 18.74 12.36 -1.90
C ASP A 101 18.29 11.83 -0.54
N ARG A 102 18.47 12.61 0.53
CA ARG A 102 17.93 12.28 1.86
C ARG A 102 16.41 12.12 1.84
N VAL A 103 15.68 12.97 1.11
CA VAL A 103 14.22 12.86 0.99
C VAL A 103 13.85 11.57 0.24
N ARG A 104 14.53 11.25 -0.86
CA ARG A 104 14.29 10.00 -1.62
C ARG A 104 14.56 8.76 -0.78
N ILE A 105 15.67 8.76 -0.03
CA ILE A 105 16.03 7.65 0.86
C ILE A 105 14.97 7.47 1.94
N LYS A 106 14.46 8.55 2.55
CA LYS A 106 13.37 8.47 3.53
C LYS A 106 12.09 7.85 2.97
N ILE A 107 11.69 8.24 1.75
CA ILE A 107 10.51 7.66 1.08
C ILE A 107 10.73 6.15 0.83
N ALA A 108 11.93 5.75 0.41
CA ALA A 108 12.27 4.34 0.23
C ALA A 108 12.23 3.56 1.56
N MET A 109 12.77 4.13 2.63
CA MET A 109 12.72 3.56 3.98
C MET A 109 11.27 3.39 4.47
N GLU A 110 10.40 4.38 4.26
CA GLU A 110 8.97 4.30 4.59
C GLU A 110 8.30 3.13 3.87
N MET A 111 8.62 2.93 2.58
CA MET A 111 8.10 1.80 1.80
C MET A 111 8.62 0.45 2.32
N TYR A 112 9.93 0.34 2.59
CA TYR A 112 10.52 -0.89 3.14
C TYR A 112 9.94 -1.26 4.49
N GLN A 113 9.75 -0.27 5.37
CA GLN A 113 9.11 -0.48 6.66
C GLN A 113 7.66 -0.94 6.49
N ALA A 114 6.89 -0.31 5.61
CA ALA A 114 5.51 -0.71 5.34
C ALA A 114 5.39 -2.14 4.78
N ILE A 115 6.36 -2.58 3.98
CA ILE A 115 6.45 -3.96 3.51
C ILE A 115 6.76 -4.91 4.68
N ILE A 116 7.75 -4.59 5.53
CA ILE A 116 8.10 -5.44 6.67
C ILE A 116 6.91 -5.60 7.61
N ASP A 117 6.23 -4.50 7.94
CA ASP A 117 5.01 -4.51 8.76
C ASP A 117 3.89 -5.37 8.16
N ALA A 118 3.85 -5.52 6.83
CA ALA A 118 2.87 -6.34 6.13
C ALA A 118 3.11 -7.85 6.32
N PHE A 119 4.36 -8.27 6.53
CA PHE A 119 4.72 -9.66 6.82
C PHE A 119 4.55 -10.04 8.28
N GLU A 120 4.54 -9.05 9.18
CA GLU A 120 4.38 -9.27 10.62
C GLU A 120 2.90 -9.29 11.08
N LYS A 121 1.97 -8.90 10.18
CA LYS A 121 0.52 -8.87 10.39
C LYS A 121 -0.21 -10.02 9.70
#